data_AF-A0A5J4S1H6-F1
#
_entry.id   AF-A0A5J4S1H6-F1
#
_cell.length_a   1.000
_cell.length_b   1.000
_cell.length_c   1.000
_cell.angle_alpha   90.00
_cell.angle_beta   90.00
_cell.angle_gamma   90.00
#
_symmetry.space_group_name_H-M   'P 1'
#
loop_
_entity.id
_entity.type
_entity.pdbx_description
1 polymer ?
#
loop_
_entity_poly.entity_id
_entity_poly.type
_entity_poly.pdbx_seq_one_letter_code
_entity_poly.pdbx_strand_id
1 'polypeptide(L)'
;MKRIVFSLFLLGLIAGSNTCMAAMSNSKIRKEARFLTDKMAHELNLSMIQYNDVYEINYDFVFSINHIMDDVVRGNSRALDRYYDNLDIRNDDLRWVLSERQYRRFLGIEYFYRPIYANGNKWYFRVSITYANHNLFYFGKPNSYNTYHGGHYRIDHNHASYYKDRHGQAHYNGAYSVKSENVYHNNRRSDFGSRDTTKSNKESKSDKKENKNNKEKKDDNSKNTNRNKEKVTNNVRESGRQPSSSTNSSRHGNRN
;
A
#
# COMPACT_ATOMS: atom_id res chain seq x y z
N MET A 1 57.51 6.45 15.29
CA MET A 1 56.41 5.59 15.79
C MET A 1 56.04 6.11 17.19
N LYS A 2 54.84 6.52 17.59
CA LYS A 2 53.45 6.51 17.09
C LYS A 2 52.79 7.83 17.58
N ARG A 3 51.97 8.47 16.75
CA ARG A 3 51.13 9.63 17.10
C ARG A 3 49.85 9.10 17.75
N ILE A 4 49.55 9.48 18.98
CA ILE A 4 48.25 9.18 19.61
C ILE A 4 47.30 10.31 19.22
N VAL A 5 46.45 10.01 18.26
CA VAL A 5 45.35 10.87 17.81
C VAL A 5 44.20 10.68 18.80
N PHE A 6 43.88 11.70 19.59
CA PHE A 6 42.64 11.73 20.36
C PHE A 6 41.53 12.30 19.47
N SER A 7 40.85 11.40 18.75
CA SER A 7 39.63 11.69 18.01
C SER A 7 38.47 11.79 19.01
N LEU A 8 38.12 13.01 19.44
CA LEU A 8 36.85 13.25 20.14
C LEU A 8 35.70 13.07 19.15
N PHE A 9 35.13 11.86 19.14
CA PHE A 9 33.95 11.52 18.38
C PHE A 9 32.74 12.19 19.04
N LEU A 10 32.36 13.36 18.52
CA LEU A 10 31.15 14.06 18.91
C LEU A 10 29.94 13.27 18.39
N LEU A 11 29.45 12.32 19.19
CA LEU A 11 28.11 11.76 19.05
C LEU A 11 27.12 12.89 19.34
N GLY A 12 26.79 13.65 18.30
CA GLY A 12 25.71 14.62 18.32
C GLY A 12 24.40 13.89 18.63
N LEU A 13 23.96 14.00 19.88
CA LEU A 13 22.57 13.81 20.27
C LEU A 13 21.73 14.85 19.50
N ILE A 14 21.29 14.49 18.29
CA ILE A 14 20.17 15.17 17.67
C ILE A 14 18.94 14.72 18.47
N ALA A 15 18.65 15.45 19.54
CA ALA A 15 17.34 15.47 20.15
C ALA A 15 16.34 15.73 19.01
N GLY A 16 15.53 14.70 18.71
CA GLY A 16 14.59 14.71 17.59
C GLY A 16 13.62 15.86 17.73
N SER A 17 13.83 16.92 16.94
CA SER A 17 12.85 17.97 16.77
C SER A 17 11.60 17.32 16.16
N ASN A 18 10.52 17.27 16.93
CA ASN A 18 9.20 16.77 16.54
C ASN A 18 8.51 17.74 15.55
N THR A 19 9.24 18.18 14.53
CA THR A 19 8.70 19.04 13.47
C THR A 19 7.88 18.19 12.52
N CYS A 20 6.62 18.55 12.38
CA CYS A 20 5.71 17.98 11.40
C CYS A 20 6.06 18.45 9.99
N MET A 21 5.72 17.65 8.97
CA MET A 21 5.89 18.07 7.58
C MET A 21 4.61 18.77 7.14
N ALA A 22 4.69 20.09 6.95
CA ALA A 22 3.60 20.83 6.33
C ALA A 22 3.24 20.20 4.97
N ALA A 23 1.95 20.22 4.64
CA ALA A 23 1.45 19.78 3.35
C ALA A 23 2.23 20.48 2.22
N MET A 24 2.62 19.69 1.22
CA MET A 24 3.36 20.17 0.07
C MET A 24 2.52 21.14 -0.76
N SER A 25 3.18 22.14 -1.35
CA SER A 25 2.55 23.01 -2.34
C SER A 25 2.30 22.28 -3.66
N ASN A 26 1.37 22.77 -4.47
CA ASN A 26 1.09 22.21 -5.81
C ASN A 26 2.34 22.12 -6.70
N SER A 27 3.23 23.12 -6.64
CA SER A 27 4.50 23.10 -7.37
C SER A 27 5.41 21.95 -6.92
N LYS A 28 5.46 21.67 -5.61
CA LYS A 28 6.22 20.55 -5.08
C LYS A 28 5.59 19.21 -5.47
N ILE A 29 4.27 19.07 -5.38
CA ILE A 29 3.53 17.87 -5.84
C ILE A 29 3.86 17.55 -7.30
N ARG A 30 3.81 18.56 -8.20
CA ARG A 30 4.18 18.38 -9.61
C ARG A 30 5.60 17.85 -9.79
N LYS A 31 6.56 18.38 -9.03
CA LYS A 31 7.97 17.97 -9.10
C LYS A 31 8.16 16.53 -8.62
N GLU A 32 7.60 16.17 -7.48
CA GLU A 32 7.71 14.81 -6.93
C GLU A 32 7.03 13.78 -7.85
N ALA A 33 5.82 14.08 -8.33
CA ALA A 33 5.11 13.21 -9.28
C ALA A 33 5.89 13.04 -10.59
N ARG A 34 6.46 14.13 -11.13
CA ARG A 34 7.31 14.05 -12.33
C ARG A 34 8.57 13.24 -12.07
N PHE A 35 9.24 13.43 -10.94
CA PHE A 35 10.47 12.70 -10.62
C PHE A 35 10.21 11.20 -10.52
N LEU A 36 9.16 10.80 -9.80
CA LEU A 36 8.74 9.39 -9.72
C LEU A 36 8.43 8.82 -11.10
N THR A 37 7.68 9.58 -11.92
CA THR A 37 7.28 9.15 -13.27
C THR A 37 8.46 9.03 -14.23
N ASP A 38 9.43 9.94 -14.17
CA ASP A 38 10.65 9.90 -14.97
C ASP A 38 11.47 8.63 -14.70
N LYS A 39 11.55 8.21 -13.44
CA LYS A 39 12.23 6.96 -13.08
C LYS A 39 11.45 5.72 -13.50
N MET A 40 10.13 5.74 -13.36
CA MET A 40 9.27 4.69 -13.92
C MET A 40 9.44 4.59 -15.44
N ALA A 41 9.52 5.72 -16.15
CA ALA A 41 9.73 5.77 -17.59
C ALA A 41 11.05 5.12 -18.01
N HIS A 42 12.12 5.49 -17.30
CA HIS A 42 13.46 4.97 -17.56
C HIS A 42 13.55 3.45 -17.32
N GLU A 43 12.99 2.96 -16.22
CA GLU A 43 13.15 1.54 -15.84
C GLU A 43 12.13 0.60 -16.48
N LEU A 44 10.90 1.08 -16.72
CA LEU A 44 9.84 0.28 -17.34
C LEU A 44 9.76 0.48 -18.85
N ASN A 45 10.62 1.33 -19.43
CA ASN A 45 10.65 1.65 -20.85
C ASN A 45 9.27 2.09 -21.34
N LEU A 46 8.72 3.14 -20.73
CA LEU A 46 7.38 3.66 -21.05
C LEU A 46 7.38 4.36 -22.41
N SER A 47 6.28 4.20 -23.16
CA SER A 47 6.01 5.05 -24.31
C SER A 47 5.66 6.48 -23.86
N MET A 48 5.71 7.46 -24.78
CA MET A 48 5.33 8.84 -24.45
C MET A 48 3.88 8.96 -23.99
N ILE A 49 2.97 8.16 -24.55
CA ILE A 49 1.56 8.13 -24.14
C ILE A 49 1.45 7.62 -22.69
N GLN A 50 2.11 6.49 -22.39
CA GLN A 50 2.14 5.95 -21.02
C GLN A 50 2.79 6.93 -20.04
N TYR A 51 3.87 7.60 -20.43
CA TYR A 51 4.57 8.56 -19.58
C TYR A 51 3.66 9.70 -19.12
N ASN A 52 2.82 10.23 -20.01
CA ASN A 52 1.86 11.29 -19.67
C ASN A 52 0.78 10.78 -18.69
N ASP A 53 0.20 9.61 -18.94
CA ASP A 53 -0.86 9.06 -18.09
C ASP A 53 -0.32 8.62 -16.72
N VAL A 54 0.87 8.01 -16.67
CA VAL A 54 1.54 7.66 -15.41
C VAL A 54 1.86 8.90 -14.58
N TYR A 55 2.19 10.03 -15.22
CA TYR A 55 2.38 11.30 -14.51
C TYR A 55 1.12 11.74 -13.78
N GLU A 56 -0.03 11.68 -14.45
CA GLU A 56 -1.31 12.07 -13.88
C GLU A 56 -1.72 11.15 -12.73
N ILE A 57 -1.58 9.83 -12.90
CA ILE A 57 -1.82 8.85 -11.83
C ILE A 57 -0.92 9.11 -10.61
N ASN A 58 0.37 9.36 -10.84
CA ASN A 58 1.29 9.68 -9.76
C ASN A 58 0.97 11.04 -9.13
N TYR A 59 0.52 12.02 -9.90
CA TYR A 59 0.07 13.32 -9.39
C TYR A 59 -1.12 13.14 -8.44
N ASP A 60 -2.16 12.42 -8.88
CA ASP A 60 -3.36 12.15 -8.09
C ASP A 60 -3.04 11.47 -6.78
N PHE A 61 -2.17 10.46 -6.83
CA PHE A 61 -1.70 9.80 -5.62
C PHE A 61 -0.99 10.76 -4.67
N VAL A 62 0.02 11.49 -5.15
CA VAL A 62 0.79 12.40 -4.29
C VAL A 62 -0.09 13.51 -3.72
N PHE A 63 -1.01 14.04 -4.53
CA PHE A 63 -1.99 15.02 -4.11
C PHE A 63 -2.92 14.47 -3.01
N SER A 64 -3.48 13.28 -3.22
CA SER A 64 -4.41 12.64 -2.28
C SER A 64 -3.80 12.35 -0.91
N ILE A 65 -2.52 11.92 -0.87
CA ILE A 65 -1.87 11.57 0.40
C ILE A 65 -1.31 12.80 1.13
N ASN A 66 -1.09 13.91 0.43
CA ASN A 66 -0.36 15.07 0.94
C ASN A 66 -0.85 15.58 2.30
N HIS A 67 -2.16 15.60 2.50
CA HIS A 67 -2.80 16.11 3.73
C HIS A 67 -2.99 15.06 4.82
N ILE A 68 -2.81 13.77 4.51
CA ILE A 68 -3.00 12.68 5.49
C ILE A 68 -1.68 12.12 5.99
N MET A 69 -0.57 12.32 5.28
CA MET A 69 0.71 11.72 5.61
C MET A 69 1.21 12.10 7.00
N ASP A 70 0.88 13.29 7.46
CA ASP A 70 1.26 13.80 8.77
C ASP A 70 0.59 13.00 9.90
N ASP A 71 -0.65 12.56 9.71
CA ASP A 71 -1.35 11.66 10.64
C ASP A 71 -0.86 10.21 10.51
N VAL A 72 -0.51 9.79 9.28
CA VAL A 72 0.07 8.47 9.01
C VAL A 72 1.37 8.28 9.80
N VAL A 73 2.31 9.24 9.74
CA VAL A 73 3.59 9.15 10.47
C VAL A 73 3.43 9.22 12.00
N ARG A 74 2.30 9.76 12.48
CA ARG A 74 1.94 9.75 13.91
C ARG A 74 1.27 8.43 14.35
N GLY A 75 1.01 7.51 13.43
CA GLY A 75 0.41 6.22 13.72
C GLY A 75 -1.12 6.23 13.79
N ASN A 76 -1.78 7.24 13.23
CA ASN A 76 -3.25 7.25 13.16
C ASN A 76 -3.74 6.13 12.21
N SER A 77 -4.48 5.16 12.76
CA SER A 77 -4.94 3.99 12.00
C SER A 77 -5.86 4.35 10.84
N ARG A 78 -6.76 5.32 11.02
CA ARG A 78 -7.68 5.77 9.97
C ARG A 78 -6.94 6.49 8.84
N ALA A 79 -5.95 7.32 9.16
CA ALA A 79 -5.11 7.95 8.15
C ALA A 79 -4.28 6.91 7.38
N LEU A 80 -3.77 5.90 8.10
CA LEU A 80 -3.10 4.75 7.49
C LEU A 80 -4.05 3.99 6.55
N ASP A 81 -5.32 3.79 6.90
CA ASP A 81 -6.31 3.12 6.03
C ASP A 81 -6.45 3.90 4.72
N ARG A 82 -6.67 5.21 4.83
CA ARG A 82 -6.78 6.09 3.67
C ARG A 82 -5.53 6.10 2.80
N TYR A 83 -4.33 6.03 3.38
CA TYR A 83 -3.09 5.95 2.60
C TYR A 83 -3.07 4.68 1.73
N TYR A 84 -3.38 3.52 2.30
CA TYR A 84 -3.37 2.27 1.54
C TYR A 84 -4.53 2.18 0.53
N ASP A 85 -5.67 2.81 0.80
CA ASP A 85 -6.74 2.96 -0.18
C ASP A 85 -6.26 3.74 -1.42
N ASN A 86 -5.58 4.87 -1.21
CA ASN A 86 -5.02 5.67 -2.29
C ASN A 86 -3.90 4.94 -3.04
N LEU A 87 -3.08 4.16 -2.32
CA LEU A 87 -2.03 3.35 -2.93
C LEU A 87 -2.61 2.24 -3.82
N ASP A 88 -3.66 1.57 -3.36
CA ASP A 88 -4.38 0.55 -4.14
C ASP A 88 -5.00 1.15 -5.40
N ILE A 89 -5.68 2.30 -5.28
CA ILE A 89 -6.25 3.03 -6.43
C ILE A 89 -5.17 3.35 -7.46
N ARG A 90 -4.07 3.98 -7.03
CA ARG A 90 -2.95 4.32 -7.90
C ARG A 90 -2.39 3.08 -8.61
N ASN A 91 -2.13 2.02 -7.85
CA ASN A 91 -1.53 0.80 -8.39
C ASN A 91 -2.50 0.07 -9.33
N ASP A 92 -3.81 0.20 -9.12
CA ASP A 92 -4.81 -0.29 -10.07
C ASP A 92 -4.86 0.57 -11.34
N ASP A 93 -4.82 1.89 -11.24
CA ASP A 93 -4.85 2.76 -12.41
C ASP A 93 -3.63 2.53 -13.31
N LEU A 94 -2.45 2.29 -12.71
CA LEU A 94 -1.25 1.90 -13.46
C LEU A 94 -1.43 0.59 -14.23
N ARG A 95 -2.32 -0.31 -13.81
CA ARG A 95 -2.60 -1.58 -14.50
C ARG A 95 -3.25 -1.38 -15.86
N TRP A 96 -4.07 -0.34 -15.98
CA TRP A 96 -4.73 0.02 -17.24
C TRP A 96 -3.76 0.71 -18.22
N VAL A 97 -2.75 1.40 -17.70
CA VAL A 97 -1.76 2.14 -18.50
C VAL A 97 -0.53 1.30 -18.89
N LEU A 98 -0.09 0.38 -18.03
CA LEU A 98 1.08 -0.46 -18.28
C LEU A 98 0.69 -1.74 -19.03
N SER A 99 1.56 -2.20 -19.93
CA SER A 99 1.46 -3.58 -20.47
C SER A 99 1.60 -4.60 -19.34
N GLU A 100 1.10 -5.83 -19.54
CA GLU A 100 1.27 -6.90 -18.56
C GLU A 100 2.72 -7.06 -18.10
N ARG A 101 3.68 -7.04 -19.04
CA ARG A 101 5.11 -7.16 -18.74
C ARG A 101 5.63 -6.02 -17.87
N GLN A 102 5.26 -4.77 -18.21
CA GLN A 102 5.64 -3.58 -17.44
C GLN A 102 5.02 -3.62 -16.05
N TYR A 103 3.76 -4.02 -15.94
CA TYR A 103 3.05 -4.10 -14.66
C TYR A 103 3.66 -5.16 -13.73
N ARG A 104 3.97 -6.35 -14.24
CA ARG A 104 4.67 -7.39 -13.48
C ARG A 104 6.02 -6.91 -12.95
N ARG A 105 6.79 -6.17 -13.78
CA ARG A 105 8.06 -5.57 -13.35
C ARG A 105 7.84 -4.49 -12.29
N PHE A 106 6.85 -3.63 -12.48
CA PHE A 106 6.45 -2.60 -11.52
C PHE A 106 6.13 -3.19 -10.14
N LEU A 107 5.38 -4.29 -10.06
CA LEU A 107 5.07 -4.98 -8.80
C LEU A 107 6.33 -5.44 -8.04
N GLY A 108 7.41 -5.76 -8.75
CA GLY A 108 8.69 -6.18 -8.17
C GLY A 108 9.63 -5.04 -7.77
N ILE A 109 9.32 -3.78 -8.11
CA ILE A 109 10.16 -2.62 -7.81
C ILE A 109 9.56 -1.85 -6.64
N GLU A 110 10.08 -2.10 -5.44
CA GLU A 110 9.50 -1.59 -4.18
C GLU A 110 9.32 -0.06 -4.18
N TYR A 111 10.31 0.70 -4.65
CA TYR A 111 10.24 2.15 -4.66
C TYR A 111 9.28 2.75 -5.70
N PHE A 112 8.73 1.93 -6.61
CA PHE A 112 7.60 2.30 -7.45
C PHE A 112 6.28 1.78 -6.91
N TYR A 113 6.25 0.52 -6.45
CA TYR A 113 5.04 -0.14 -5.98
C TYR A 113 4.54 0.42 -4.65
N ARG A 114 5.45 0.78 -3.74
CA ARG A 114 5.21 1.40 -2.42
C ARG A 114 6.05 2.66 -2.32
N PRO A 115 5.68 3.74 -3.00
CA PRO A 115 6.60 4.86 -3.24
C PRO A 115 6.95 5.65 -1.98
N ILE A 116 6.29 5.44 -0.84
CA ILE A 116 6.49 6.22 0.40
C ILE A 116 7.08 5.35 1.49
N TYR A 117 7.92 5.95 2.33
CA TYR A 117 8.32 5.41 3.63
C TYR A 117 8.38 6.53 4.67
N ALA A 118 8.37 6.17 5.95
CA ALA A 118 8.66 7.11 7.03
C ALA A 118 10.00 6.85 7.70
N ASN A 119 10.60 7.94 8.19
CA ASN A 119 11.74 7.91 9.07
C ASN A 119 11.53 8.96 10.17
N GLY A 120 11.41 8.51 11.41
CA GLY A 120 10.98 9.35 12.53
C GLY A 120 9.56 9.88 12.29
N ASN A 121 9.37 11.19 12.44
CA ASN A 121 8.08 11.87 12.20
C ASN A 121 7.99 12.50 10.80
N LYS A 122 8.82 12.05 9.86
CA LYS A 122 8.88 12.55 8.48
C LYS A 122 8.64 11.41 7.50
N TRP A 123 8.19 11.75 6.32
CA TRP A 123 7.96 10.82 5.23
C TRP A 123 8.68 11.27 3.96
N TYR A 124 9.00 10.30 3.12
CA TYR A 124 9.88 10.50 1.97
C TYR A 124 9.46 9.57 0.84
N PHE A 125 9.81 9.94 -0.39
CA PHE A 125 9.72 9.01 -1.51
C PHE A 125 10.89 8.02 -1.50
N ARG A 126 10.60 6.72 -1.63
CA ARG A 126 11.62 5.68 -1.71
C ARG A 126 12.51 5.84 -2.94
N VAL A 127 11.97 6.36 -4.05
CA VAL A 127 12.73 6.56 -5.29
C VAL A 127 13.93 7.50 -5.09
N SER A 128 13.85 8.43 -4.13
CA SER A 128 14.94 9.33 -3.76
C SER A 128 16.14 8.63 -3.10
N ILE A 129 15.95 7.45 -2.52
CA ILE A 129 17.05 6.63 -1.97
C ILE A 129 17.85 6.05 -3.13
N THR A 130 17.17 5.51 -4.15
CA THR A 130 17.79 4.88 -5.32
C THR A 130 18.38 5.92 -6.27
N TYR A 131 17.70 7.05 -6.46
CA TYR A 131 18.11 8.14 -7.35
C TYR A 131 18.46 9.40 -6.56
N ALA A 132 19.68 9.43 -6.00
CA ALA A 132 20.13 10.54 -5.16
C ALA A 132 20.25 11.90 -5.90
N ASN A 133 20.49 11.88 -7.22
CA ASN A 133 20.47 13.10 -8.03
C ASN A 133 19.05 13.46 -8.45
N HIS A 134 18.37 14.24 -7.61
CA HIS A 134 17.00 14.72 -7.84
C HIS A 134 16.83 15.67 -9.03
N ASN A 135 17.94 16.13 -9.63
CA ASN A 135 17.92 17.04 -10.78
C ASN A 135 18.10 16.32 -12.12
N LEU A 136 18.46 15.03 -12.10
CA LEU A 136 18.60 14.23 -13.32
C LEU A 136 17.22 13.77 -13.78
N PHE A 137 16.81 14.21 -14.97
CA PHE A 137 15.62 13.72 -15.67
C PHE A 137 16.05 13.10 -16.99
N TYR A 138 15.51 11.93 -17.30
CA TYR A 138 15.75 11.25 -18.58
C TYR A 138 14.77 11.71 -19.66
N PHE A 139 13.60 12.21 -19.25
CA PHE A 139 12.51 12.62 -20.13
C PHE A 139 12.13 14.10 -19.93
N GLY A 140 11.56 14.67 -20.98
CA GLY A 140 10.94 15.98 -20.96
C GLY A 140 9.80 16.08 -19.93
N LYS A 141 9.28 17.30 -19.72
CA LYS A 141 8.08 17.45 -18.89
C LYS A 141 6.89 16.74 -19.57
N PRO A 142 6.03 16.06 -18.81
CA PRO A 142 4.74 15.58 -19.32
C PRO A 142 3.94 16.73 -19.94
N ASN A 143 3.13 16.43 -20.95
CA ASN A 143 2.35 17.44 -21.68
C ASN A 143 1.45 18.26 -20.75
N SER A 144 0.84 17.59 -19.76
CA SER A 144 -0.08 18.18 -18.81
C SER A 144 0.62 18.73 -17.55
N TYR A 145 1.96 18.81 -17.52
CA TYR A 145 2.73 19.16 -16.31
C TYR A 145 2.30 20.47 -15.63
N ASN A 146 1.91 21.50 -16.39
CA ASN A 146 1.47 22.78 -15.82
C ASN A 146 -0.06 22.89 -15.68
N THR A 147 -0.81 22.06 -16.38
CA THR A 147 -2.27 22.23 -16.57
C THR A 147 -3.09 21.18 -15.81
N TYR A 148 -2.49 20.04 -15.43
CA TYR A 148 -3.18 18.99 -14.71
C TYR A 148 -3.39 19.32 -13.23
N HIS A 149 -4.58 19.12 -12.67
CA HIS A 149 -4.91 19.50 -11.30
C HIS A 149 -5.73 18.44 -10.54
N GLY A 150 -5.60 17.16 -10.91
CA GLY A 150 -6.24 16.08 -10.15
C GLY A 150 -7.53 15.52 -10.75
N GLY A 151 -7.79 15.79 -12.04
CA GLY A 151 -9.11 15.55 -12.63
C GLY A 151 -9.39 14.12 -13.08
N HIS A 152 -8.49 13.16 -12.85
CA HIS A 152 -8.67 11.75 -13.26
C HIS A 152 -8.81 10.79 -12.08
N TYR A 153 -8.94 11.33 -10.87
CA TYR A 153 -9.13 10.51 -9.68
C TYR A 153 -10.48 9.78 -9.72
N ARG A 154 -10.53 8.54 -9.18
CA ARG A 154 -11.69 7.64 -9.35
C ARG A 154 -13.01 8.15 -8.80
N ILE A 155 -12.98 9.00 -7.77
CA ILE A 155 -14.22 9.60 -7.24
C ILE A 155 -14.93 10.39 -8.34
N ASP A 156 -14.19 11.01 -9.24
CA ASP A 156 -14.73 11.80 -10.34
C ASP A 156 -15.21 10.93 -11.52
N HIS A 157 -15.02 9.61 -11.44
CA HIS A 157 -15.25 8.64 -12.53
C HIS A 157 -16.14 7.47 -12.11
N ASN A 158 -17.17 7.72 -11.29
CA ASN A 158 -18.09 6.69 -10.80
C ASN A 158 -17.35 5.49 -10.15
N HIS A 159 -16.23 5.75 -9.48
CA HIS A 159 -15.35 4.75 -8.88
C HIS A 159 -14.70 3.77 -9.88
N ALA A 160 -14.76 4.06 -11.17
CA ALA A 160 -14.02 3.38 -12.22
C ALA A 160 -12.70 4.09 -12.53
N SER A 161 -11.74 3.37 -13.10
CA SER A 161 -10.51 3.97 -13.59
C SER A 161 -10.79 4.81 -14.84
N TYR A 162 -10.34 6.07 -14.85
CA TYR A 162 -10.36 6.93 -16.03
C TYR A 162 -9.57 6.31 -17.20
N TYR A 163 -8.51 5.56 -16.91
CA TYR A 163 -7.56 5.00 -17.87
C TYR A 163 -8.02 3.68 -18.48
N LYS A 164 -9.11 3.12 -17.97
CA LYS A 164 -9.68 1.87 -18.46
C LYS A 164 -9.99 1.94 -19.96
N ASP A 165 -9.60 0.90 -20.69
CA ASP A 165 -9.84 0.73 -22.13
C ASP A 165 -9.21 1.81 -23.04
N ARG A 166 -8.33 2.68 -22.51
CA ARG A 166 -7.64 3.72 -23.29
C ARG A 166 -6.31 3.29 -23.89
N HIS A 167 -5.76 2.19 -23.38
CA HIS A 167 -4.55 1.56 -23.89
C HIS A 167 -4.94 0.24 -24.54
N GLY A 168 -4.72 0.09 -25.85
CA GLY A 168 -5.07 -1.10 -26.63
C GLY A 168 -4.17 -2.32 -26.39
N GLN A 169 -3.63 -2.49 -25.18
CA GLN A 169 -2.68 -3.54 -24.83
C GLN A 169 -3.27 -4.50 -23.79
N ALA A 170 -2.78 -5.74 -23.77
CA ALA A 170 -3.18 -6.69 -22.75
C ALA A 170 -2.78 -6.18 -21.35
N HIS A 171 -3.78 -6.09 -20.47
CA HIS A 171 -3.62 -5.68 -19.08
C HIS A 171 -3.38 -6.88 -18.18
N TYR A 172 -2.73 -6.67 -17.05
CA TYR A 172 -2.56 -7.71 -16.03
C TYR A 172 -3.92 -8.09 -15.41
N ASN A 173 -4.27 -9.37 -15.46
CA ASN A 173 -5.54 -9.94 -14.98
C ASN A 173 -5.42 -10.68 -13.64
N GLY A 174 -4.23 -10.78 -13.08
CA GLY A 174 -4.02 -11.38 -11.76
C GLY A 174 -4.55 -10.49 -10.63
N ALA A 175 -4.68 -11.07 -9.44
CA ALA A 175 -4.98 -10.29 -8.25
C ALA A 175 -3.89 -9.26 -8.00
N TYR A 176 -4.28 -8.02 -7.75
CA TYR A 176 -3.42 -6.92 -7.31
C TYR A 176 -4.15 -6.25 -6.15
N SER A 177 -3.53 -6.21 -4.99
CA SER A 177 -3.96 -5.37 -3.87
C SER A 177 -2.88 -5.40 -2.82
N VAL A 178 -2.51 -4.23 -2.31
CA VAL A 178 -1.64 -4.12 -1.14
C VAL A 178 -2.37 -4.64 0.11
N LYS A 179 -3.71 -4.79 0.06
CA LYS A 179 -4.60 -5.30 1.12
C LYS A 179 -4.75 -6.82 1.25
N SER A 180 -4.04 -7.64 0.48
CA SER A 180 -4.13 -9.10 0.70
C SER A 180 -3.76 -9.44 2.17
N GLU A 181 -4.63 -10.17 2.86
CA GLU A 181 -4.78 -10.15 4.33
C GLU A 181 -3.50 -10.46 5.13
N ASN A 182 -2.62 -11.33 4.61
CA ASN A 182 -1.34 -11.67 5.25
C ASN A 182 -0.21 -10.67 4.96
N VAL A 183 -0.29 -9.96 3.84
CA VAL A 183 0.71 -8.98 3.39
C VAL A 183 0.35 -7.58 3.89
N TYR A 184 -0.94 -7.30 4.02
CA TYR A 184 -1.46 -5.98 4.36
C TYR A 184 -0.95 -5.46 5.69
N HIS A 185 -1.14 -6.22 6.76
CA HIS A 185 -0.74 -5.78 8.10
C HIS A 185 0.78 -5.73 8.28
N ASN A 186 1.51 -6.64 7.62
CA ASN A 186 2.97 -6.70 7.69
C ASN A 186 3.63 -5.57 6.88
N ASN A 187 3.13 -5.29 5.67
CA ASN A 187 3.62 -4.20 4.83
C ASN A 187 3.27 -2.82 5.44
N ARG A 188 2.10 -2.70 6.05
CA ARG A 188 1.68 -1.51 6.82
C ARG A 188 2.68 -1.06 7.86
N ARG A 189 3.17 -2.02 8.65
CA ARG A 189 4.11 -1.76 9.73
C ARG A 189 5.53 -1.50 9.21
N SER A 190 5.91 -2.08 8.08
CA SER A 190 7.26 -1.88 7.52
C SER A 190 7.43 -0.54 6.80
N ASP A 191 6.38 0.03 6.20
CA ASP A 191 6.47 1.35 5.55
C ASP A 191 6.59 2.51 6.55
N PHE A 192 5.92 2.40 7.70
CA PHE A 192 5.74 3.51 8.65
C PHE A 192 6.22 3.25 10.07
N GLY A 193 6.83 2.09 10.30
CA GLY A 193 7.26 1.63 11.62
C GLY A 193 6.10 1.15 12.48
N SER A 194 6.36 0.14 13.31
CA SER A 194 5.43 -0.31 14.33
C SER A 194 5.67 0.50 15.61
N ARG A 195 4.97 1.63 15.79
CA ARG A 195 4.81 2.18 17.14
C ARG A 195 3.81 1.26 17.85
N ASP A 196 4.34 0.26 18.57
CA ASP A 196 3.55 -0.53 19.51
C ASP A 196 2.78 0.43 20.43
N THR A 197 1.47 0.43 20.31
CA THR A 197 0.54 1.06 21.25
C THR A 197 0.46 0.32 22.59
N THR A 198 1.46 -0.49 22.93
CA THR A 198 1.54 -1.28 24.17
C THR A 198 2.26 -0.55 25.32
N LYS A 199 2.30 0.78 25.29
CA LYS A 199 2.78 1.61 26.42
C LYS A 199 1.80 2.73 26.77
N SER A 200 0.57 2.37 27.09
CA SER A 200 -0.31 3.21 27.91
C SER A 200 -1.46 2.35 28.45
N ASN A 201 -1.21 1.53 29.48
CA ASN A 201 -2.23 1.02 30.41
C ASN A 201 -1.64 0.19 31.57
N LYS A 202 -0.48 0.57 32.12
CA LYS A 202 0.00 0.00 33.40
C LYS A 202 0.71 1.05 34.24
N GLU A 203 -0.08 1.95 34.81
CA GLU A 203 0.15 2.78 36.00
C GLU A 203 -1.08 3.69 36.05
N SER A 204 -1.90 3.78 37.08
CA SER A 204 -1.81 3.40 38.47
C SER A 204 -3.22 3.57 39.05
N LYS A 205 -3.73 2.60 39.80
CA LYS A 205 -4.82 2.82 40.77
C LYS A 205 -4.72 1.78 41.88
N SER A 206 -3.62 1.88 42.62
CA SER A 206 -3.68 1.69 44.07
C SER A 206 -4.54 2.83 44.62
N ASP A 207 -5.74 2.53 45.09
CA ASP A 207 -6.28 3.14 46.29
C ASP A 207 -7.48 2.35 46.82
N LYS A 208 -7.28 1.87 48.04
CA LYS A 208 -8.29 1.32 48.95
C LYS A 208 -9.55 2.18 48.97
N LYS A 209 -10.72 1.56 48.81
CA LYS A 209 -11.88 1.89 49.65
C LYS A 209 -12.60 0.63 50.10
N GLU A 210 -12.37 0.37 51.36
CA GLU A 210 -13.15 -0.38 52.34
C GLU A 210 -14.67 -0.26 52.11
N ASN A 211 -15.37 -1.40 52.03
CA ASN A 211 -16.68 -1.52 52.66
C ASN A 211 -17.00 -2.99 53.00
N LYS A 212 -17.44 -3.16 54.24
CA LYS A 212 -17.67 -4.40 54.97
C LYS A 212 -19.18 -4.63 55.07
N ASN A 213 -19.60 -5.91 55.12
CA ASN A 213 -20.94 -6.44 55.46
C ASN A 213 -21.96 -6.43 54.28
N ASN A 214 -22.78 -7.44 53.96
CA ASN A 214 -23.29 -8.60 54.71
C ASN A 214 -23.64 -9.79 53.77
N LYS A 215 -23.23 -10.99 54.19
CA LYS A 215 -24.02 -12.23 54.36
C LYS A 215 -25.25 -12.46 53.45
N GLU A 216 -25.19 -13.50 52.60
CA GLU A 216 -26.22 -14.55 52.59
C GLU A 216 -25.71 -15.86 51.95
N LYS A 217 -25.93 -16.96 52.67
CA LYS A 217 -25.65 -18.35 52.30
C LYS A 217 -26.71 -18.84 51.30
N LYS A 218 -26.30 -19.66 50.33
CA LYS A 218 -27.00 -20.92 50.05
C LYS A 218 -26.07 -21.89 49.32
N ASP A 219 -25.72 -22.94 50.04
CA ASP A 219 -25.25 -24.21 49.49
C ASP A 219 -26.38 -24.82 48.63
N ASP A 220 -26.04 -25.47 47.52
CA ASP A 220 -26.47 -26.86 47.31
C ASP A 220 -25.68 -27.56 46.18
N ASN A 221 -25.26 -28.77 46.55
CA ASN A 221 -24.62 -29.80 45.74
C ASN A 221 -25.50 -30.24 44.57
N SER A 222 -24.90 -30.51 43.41
CA SER A 222 -25.26 -31.71 42.63
C SER A 222 -24.16 -32.09 41.64
N LYS A 223 -23.51 -33.24 41.93
CA LYS A 223 -22.80 -34.08 40.97
C LYS A 223 -23.83 -34.95 40.24
N ASN A 224 -23.79 -35.00 38.90
CA ASN A 224 -23.99 -36.23 38.10
C ASN A 224 -23.94 -35.89 36.60
N THR A 225 -22.91 -36.34 35.85
CA THR A 225 -22.80 -37.58 35.06
C THR A 225 -23.38 -37.53 33.65
N ASN A 226 -22.64 -38.21 32.75
CA ASN A 226 -22.94 -38.66 31.39
C ASN A 226 -22.65 -37.65 30.26
N ARG A 227 -21.58 -37.85 29.47
CA ARG A 227 -21.41 -38.86 28.38
C ARG A 227 -22.50 -38.74 27.32
N ASN A 228 -22.13 -38.24 26.14
CA ASN A 228 -22.05 -39.10 24.95
C ASN A 228 -21.12 -38.49 23.88
N LYS A 229 -20.06 -39.26 23.59
CA LYS A 229 -19.32 -39.28 22.33
C LYS A 229 -20.15 -40.15 21.39
N GLU A 230 -20.50 -39.65 20.21
CA GLU A 230 -20.73 -40.52 19.08
C GLU A 230 -19.82 -40.14 17.92
N LYS A 231 -19.09 -41.17 17.49
CA LYS A 231 -18.17 -41.26 16.38
C LYS A 231 -18.83 -42.27 15.46
N VAL A 232 -19.20 -41.87 14.24
CA VAL A 232 -19.55 -42.84 13.19
C VAL A 232 -18.63 -42.59 12.00
N THR A 233 -18.00 -43.68 11.61
CA THR A 233 -17.00 -43.86 10.55
C THR A 233 -17.65 -44.29 9.23
N ASN A 234 -17.03 -43.83 8.13
CA ASN A 234 -16.83 -44.47 6.83
C ASN A 234 -18.04 -44.94 5.99
N ASN A 235 -18.11 -44.47 4.74
CA ASN A 235 -17.81 -45.34 3.59
C ASN A 235 -17.55 -44.61 2.26
N VAL A 236 -16.60 -45.21 1.55
CA VAL A 236 -16.08 -44.98 0.20
C VAL A 236 -17.15 -45.18 -0.89
N ARG A 237 -17.14 -44.34 -1.94
CA ARG A 237 -17.30 -44.83 -3.33
C ARG A 237 -16.84 -43.81 -4.37
N GLU A 238 -15.83 -44.26 -5.09
CA GLU A 238 -15.29 -43.78 -6.36
C GLU A 238 -16.17 -44.27 -7.52
N SER A 239 -16.44 -43.40 -8.50
CA SER A 239 -16.55 -43.76 -9.93
C SER A 239 -16.76 -42.50 -10.77
N GLY A 240 -15.82 -42.24 -11.68
CA GLY A 240 -15.78 -41.04 -12.51
C GLY A 240 -16.69 -41.03 -13.73
N ARG A 241 -16.65 -39.90 -14.45
CA ARG A 241 -16.79 -39.82 -15.91
C ARG A 241 -16.37 -38.44 -16.41
N GLN A 242 -15.29 -38.39 -17.17
CA GLN A 242 -15.07 -37.38 -18.21
C GLN A 242 -16.11 -37.57 -19.34
N PRO A 243 -16.28 -36.56 -20.20
CA PRO A 243 -15.90 -36.81 -21.58
C PRO A 243 -15.08 -35.69 -22.23
N SER A 244 -14.20 -36.13 -23.13
CA SER A 244 -13.36 -35.37 -24.04
C SER A 244 -14.09 -34.97 -25.33
N SER A 245 -13.79 -33.75 -25.80
CA SER A 245 -13.66 -33.28 -27.20
C SER A 245 -14.52 -33.88 -28.32
N SER A 246 -15.22 -33.00 -29.05
CA SER A 246 -15.39 -33.15 -30.50
C SER A 246 -15.32 -31.79 -31.20
N THR A 247 -14.28 -31.67 -32.02
CA THR A 247 -14.08 -30.75 -33.13
C THR A 247 -15.32 -30.70 -34.04
N ASN A 248 -15.73 -29.51 -34.50
CA ASN A 248 -16.42 -29.41 -35.78
C ASN A 248 -16.07 -28.09 -36.49
N SER A 249 -15.38 -28.26 -37.61
CA SER A 249 -15.13 -27.27 -38.64
C SER A 249 -16.25 -27.34 -39.68
N SER A 250 -16.85 -26.20 -40.04
CA SER A 250 -17.52 -26.07 -41.35
C SER A 250 -17.47 -24.62 -41.85
N ARG A 251 -16.75 -24.46 -42.96
CA ARG A 251 -16.76 -23.36 -43.93
C ARG A 251 -18.10 -23.28 -44.67
N HIS A 252 -18.66 -22.08 -44.79
CA HIS A 252 -19.33 -21.47 -45.97
C HIS A 252 -19.93 -20.15 -45.49
N GLY A 253 -20.03 -19.04 -46.22
CA GLY A 253 -19.88 -18.76 -47.64
C GLY A 253 -20.39 -17.32 -47.82
N ASN A 254 -19.83 -16.63 -48.82
CA ASN A 254 -20.01 -15.22 -49.13
C ASN A 254 -21.38 -14.91 -49.80
N ARG A 255 -21.74 -13.62 -49.85
CA ARG A 255 -22.80 -12.93 -50.65
C ARG A 255 -24.22 -12.83 -50.06
N ASN A 256 -24.62 -11.62 -49.64
CA ASN A 256 -25.22 -10.59 -50.49
C ASN A 256 -24.98 -9.20 -49.88
#